data_AF-A0A496WS35-F1
#
_entry.id   AF-A0A496WS35-F1
#
_cell.length_a   1.000
_cell.length_b   1.000
_cell.length_c   1.000
_cell.angle_alpha   90.00
_cell.angle_beta   90.00
_cell.angle_gamma   90.00
#
_symmetry.space_group_name_H-M   'P 1'
#
loop_
_entity.id
_entity.type
_entity.pdbx_description
1 polymer ?
#
loop_
_entity_poly.entity_id
_entity_poly.type
_entity_poly.pdbx_seq_one_letter_code
_entity_poly.pdbx_strand_id
1 'polypeptide(L)'
;MSILRRLFPPVKASNDAPLMAFESAHRIVRDYGDFLQTSAPLPGCVADEKQLPHAKIHIKDAIGVYVNTIGERGVTEELKHGYLMLSAWQDGVGDQPLGVNFSEFDLDEDPLLVAQKIQDQSATMGKWKPIIEADQAELISEFELLTA
;
A
#
# COMPACT_ATOMS: atom_id res chain seq x y z
N MET A 1 -2.69 4.22 31.65
CA MET A 1 -3.90 3.38 31.58
C MET A 1 -4.29 3.29 30.11
N SER A 2 -4.01 2.19 29.42
CA SER A 2 -4.20 2.12 27.95
C SER A 2 -5.62 1.69 27.57
N ILE A 3 -6.21 2.39 26.60
CA ILE A 3 -7.62 2.25 26.17
C ILE A 3 -7.83 0.95 25.36
N LEU A 4 -6.75 0.38 24.83
CA LEU A 4 -6.69 -0.73 23.88
C LEU A 4 -7.23 -2.09 24.37
N ARG A 5 -7.68 -2.21 25.64
CA ARG A 5 -8.06 -3.49 26.26
C ARG A 5 -9.57 -3.77 26.33
N ARG A 6 -10.41 -2.91 25.74
CA ARG A 6 -11.89 -3.03 25.82
C ARG A 6 -12.60 -3.47 24.54
N LEU A 7 -11.89 -3.61 23.41
CA LEU A 7 -12.52 -3.75 22.08
C LEU A 7 -12.70 -5.18 21.55
N PHE A 8 -12.23 -6.22 22.26
CA PHE A 8 -12.06 -7.54 21.66
C PHE A 8 -12.70 -8.69 22.47
N PRO A 9 -13.97 -9.05 22.21
CA PRO A 9 -14.47 -10.40 22.43
C PRO A 9 -14.06 -11.32 21.26
N PRO A 10 -13.84 -12.63 21.47
CA PRO A 10 -13.61 -13.56 20.38
C PRO A 10 -14.95 -14.07 19.80
N VAL A 11 -15.02 -14.38 18.49
CA VAL A 11 -15.78 -15.54 17.97
C VAL A 11 -15.54 -15.83 16.46
N LYS A 12 -15.39 -17.14 16.19
CA LYS A 12 -15.52 -17.98 14.96
C LYS A 12 -15.40 -17.38 13.54
N ALA A 13 -14.65 -18.13 12.72
CA ALA A 13 -14.44 -17.92 11.28
C ALA A 13 -14.97 -19.08 10.40
N SER A 14 -15.18 -18.75 9.11
CA SER A 14 -15.39 -19.62 7.94
C SER A 14 -15.59 -18.71 6.71
N ASN A 15 -15.14 -18.94 5.47
CA ASN A 15 -14.34 -19.98 4.77
C ASN A 15 -13.75 -19.29 3.49
N ASP A 16 -12.89 -19.83 2.62
CA ASP A 16 -12.26 -21.16 2.49
C ASP A 16 -10.79 -21.07 1.96
N ALA A 17 -10.16 -19.88 1.98
CA ALA A 17 -8.70 -19.76 1.83
C ALA A 17 -7.99 -20.53 2.97
N PRO A 18 -6.66 -20.76 2.96
CA PRO A 18 -5.96 -21.14 4.19
C PRO A 18 -6.12 -19.99 5.19
N LEU A 19 -7.19 -20.05 5.99
CA LEU A 19 -7.76 -18.92 6.69
C LEU A 19 -6.69 -18.35 7.62
N MET A 20 -6.13 -17.21 7.21
CA MET A 20 -5.07 -16.57 7.95
C MET A 20 -5.61 -16.25 9.33
N ALA A 21 -5.09 -16.93 10.35
CA ALA A 21 -5.53 -16.72 11.71
C ALA A 21 -5.45 -15.23 12.04
N PHE A 22 -6.47 -14.68 12.69
CA PHE A 22 -6.58 -13.23 12.93
C PHE A 22 -5.32 -12.63 13.59
N GLU A 23 -4.64 -13.39 14.46
CA GLU A 23 -3.35 -12.99 15.07
C GLU A 23 -2.21 -12.82 14.06
N SER A 24 -2.16 -13.66 13.00
CA SER A 24 -1.21 -13.53 11.90
C SER A 24 -1.58 -12.37 10.98
N ALA A 25 -2.87 -12.18 10.68
CA ALA A 25 -3.35 -11.02 9.93
C ALA A 25 -3.02 -9.71 10.66
N HIS A 26 -3.26 -9.66 11.98
CA HIS A 26 -2.94 -8.53 12.84
C HIS A 26 -1.46 -8.16 12.79
N ARG A 27 -0.58 -9.15 12.82
CA ARG A 27 0.86 -8.93 12.70
C ARG A 27 1.21 -8.36 11.32
N ILE A 28 0.72 -8.95 10.23
CA ILE A 28 1.03 -8.48 8.87
C ILE A 28 0.49 -7.06 8.62
N VAL A 29 -0.76 -6.77 8.99
CA VAL A 29 -1.35 -5.43 8.85
C VAL A 29 -0.58 -4.39 9.66
N ARG A 30 -0.18 -4.72 10.91
CA ARG A 30 0.62 -3.82 11.74
C ARG A 30 2.02 -3.60 11.15
N ASP A 31 2.73 -4.68 10.82
CA ASP A 31 4.10 -4.60 10.28
C ASP A 31 4.13 -3.81 8.96
N TYR A 32 3.09 -3.94 8.13
CA TYR A 32 2.88 -3.09 6.95
C TYR A 32 2.57 -1.63 7.32
N GLY A 33 1.65 -1.38 8.26
CA GLY A 33 1.33 -0.02 8.74
C GLY A 33 2.51 0.71 9.36
N ASP A 34 3.38 0.01 10.09
CA ASP A 34 4.63 0.56 10.64
C ASP A 34 5.65 0.86 9.52
N PHE A 35 5.77 -0.04 8.53
CA PHE A 35 6.62 0.16 7.34
C PHE A 35 6.18 1.38 6.51
N LEU A 36 4.88 1.59 6.31
CA LEU A 36 4.34 2.72 5.57
C LEU A 36 4.74 4.08 6.18
N GLN A 37 4.96 4.16 7.50
CA GLN A 37 5.35 5.41 8.16
C GLN A 37 6.79 5.85 7.82
N THR A 38 7.64 4.94 7.33
CA THR A 38 9.07 5.20 7.09
C THR A 38 9.54 4.92 5.67
N SER A 39 8.77 4.12 4.92
CA SER A 39 9.25 3.48 3.68
C SER A 39 8.19 3.45 2.56
N ALA A 40 7.09 4.18 2.71
CA ALA A 40 6.14 4.39 1.62
C ALA A 40 6.79 5.19 0.46
N PRO A 41 6.61 4.78 -0.82
CA PRO A 41 6.96 5.59 -1.97
C PRO A 41 6.29 6.97 -1.92
N LEU A 42 7.01 7.99 -2.37
CA LEU A 42 6.41 9.32 -2.53
C LEU A 42 5.24 9.27 -3.54
N PRO A 43 4.22 10.15 -3.40
CA PRO A 43 3.11 10.20 -4.34
C PRO A 43 3.58 10.35 -5.80
N GLY A 44 3.13 9.43 -6.67
CA GLY A 44 3.57 9.38 -8.07
C GLY A 44 4.88 8.63 -8.33
N CYS A 45 5.48 8.02 -7.30
CA CYS A 45 6.60 7.09 -7.44
C CYS A 45 6.14 5.62 -7.35
N VAL A 46 6.99 4.70 -7.78
CA VAL A 46 6.82 3.25 -7.72
C VAL A 46 8.08 2.59 -7.14
N ALA A 47 7.92 1.56 -6.31
CA ALA A 47 9.01 0.75 -5.74
C ALA A 47 8.86 -0.73 -6.09
N ASP A 48 9.90 -1.53 -5.87
CA ASP A 48 9.84 -2.97 -6.13
C ASP A 48 9.06 -3.72 -5.05
N GLU A 49 8.20 -4.66 -5.43
CA GLU A 49 7.43 -5.49 -4.48
C GLU A 49 8.33 -6.17 -3.43
N LYS A 50 9.57 -6.52 -3.79
CA LYS A 50 10.54 -7.15 -2.87
C LYS A 50 10.95 -6.25 -1.69
N GLN A 51 10.64 -4.96 -1.74
CA GLN A 51 10.89 -4.02 -0.65
C GLN A 51 9.79 -4.03 0.42
N LEU A 52 8.63 -4.65 0.16
CA LEU A 52 7.55 -4.79 1.15
C LEU A 52 7.98 -5.69 2.32
N PRO A 53 7.46 -5.46 3.55
CA PRO A 53 7.78 -6.28 4.72
C PRO A 53 7.20 -7.70 4.65
N HIS A 54 6.19 -7.91 3.80
CA HIS A 54 5.53 -9.18 3.50
C HIS A 54 5.14 -9.19 2.01
N ALA A 55 5.03 -10.36 1.38
CA ALA A 55 4.58 -10.45 -0.01
C ALA A 55 3.21 -9.76 -0.22
N LYS A 56 3.01 -9.08 -1.35
CA LYS A 56 1.82 -8.23 -1.61
C LYS A 56 0.51 -8.99 -1.41
N ILE A 57 0.46 -10.24 -1.87
CA ILE A 57 -0.70 -11.13 -1.68
C ILE A 57 -1.03 -11.38 -0.19
N HIS A 58 -0.02 -11.61 0.67
CA HIS A 58 -0.26 -11.82 2.10
C HIS A 58 -0.76 -10.55 2.81
N ILE A 59 -0.34 -9.36 2.34
CA ILE A 59 -0.87 -8.09 2.85
C ILE A 59 -2.32 -7.92 2.43
N LYS A 60 -2.66 -8.21 1.16
CA LYS A 60 -4.05 -8.22 0.66
C LYS A 60 -4.94 -9.16 1.51
N ASP A 61 -4.51 -10.39 1.72
CA ASP A 61 -5.24 -11.39 2.52
C ASP A 61 -5.43 -10.93 3.98
N ALA A 62 -4.38 -10.38 4.60
CA ALA A 62 -4.41 -9.92 5.99
C ALA A 62 -5.37 -8.74 6.18
N ILE A 63 -5.40 -7.79 5.24
CA ILE A 63 -6.37 -6.68 5.23
C ILE A 63 -7.79 -7.22 5.00
N GLY A 64 -7.97 -8.18 4.10
CA GLY A 64 -9.27 -8.83 3.87
C GLY A 64 -9.83 -9.51 5.11
N VAL A 65 -8.99 -10.22 5.88
CA VAL A 65 -9.38 -10.77 7.19
C VAL A 65 -9.79 -9.66 8.16
N TYR A 66 -9.08 -8.54 8.17
CA TYR A 66 -9.40 -7.38 9.03
C TYR A 66 -10.75 -6.76 8.72
N VAL A 67 -11.02 -6.46 7.45
CA VAL A 67 -12.28 -5.87 6.98
C VAL A 67 -13.45 -6.79 7.37
N ASN A 68 -13.34 -8.09 7.09
CA ASN A 68 -14.38 -9.08 7.39
C ASN A 68 -14.58 -9.35 8.90
N THR A 69 -13.55 -9.15 9.73
CA THR A 69 -13.64 -9.45 11.18
C THR A 69 -14.07 -8.25 12.02
N ILE A 70 -13.66 -7.03 11.64
CA ILE A 70 -13.87 -5.82 12.45
C ILE A 70 -15.07 -5.00 11.92
N GLY A 71 -15.21 -4.83 10.60
CA GLY A 71 -16.39 -4.21 9.97
C GLY A 71 -16.73 -2.75 10.35
N GLU A 72 -15.95 -2.09 11.20
CA GLU A 72 -16.21 -0.72 11.62
C GLU A 72 -15.81 0.29 10.53
N ARG A 73 -16.79 1.06 10.03
CA ARG A 73 -16.63 1.98 8.88
C ARG A 73 -15.39 2.88 8.91
N GLY A 74 -14.98 3.38 10.08
CA GLY A 74 -13.78 4.21 10.20
C GLY A 74 -12.49 3.44 9.92
N VAL A 75 -12.37 2.24 10.49
CA VAL A 75 -11.23 1.33 10.30
C VAL A 75 -11.20 0.83 8.85
N THR A 76 -12.35 0.57 8.25
CA THR A 76 -12.45 0.13 6.84
C THR A 76 -11.87 1.16 5.87
N GLU A 77 -12.10 2.46 6.06
CA GLU A 77 -11.52 3.48 5.18
C GLU A 77 -9.99 3.59 5.35
N GLU A 78 -9.45 3.53 6.56
CA GLU A 78 -8.00 3.52 6.80
C GLU A 78 -7.33 2.30 6.13
N LEU A 79 -7.95 1.13 6.27
CA LEU A 79 -7.54 -0.10 5.58
C LEU A 79 -7.63 0.01 4.06
N LYS A 80 -8.66 0.69 3.52
CA LYS A 80 -8.82 0.95 2.08
C LYS A 80 -7.63 1.74 1.54
N HIS A 81 -7.24 2.83 2.21
CA HIS A 81 -6.08 3.63 1.78
C HIS A 81 -4.79 2.79 1.79
N GLY A 82 -4.56 1.99 2.85
CA GLY A 82 -3.40 1.10 2.93
C GLY A 82 -3.40 0.00 1.85
N TYR A 83 -4.57 -0.55 1.51
CA TYR A 83 -4.75 -1.56 0.47
C TYR A 83 -4.50 -0.98 -0.92
N LEU A 84 -5.11 0.16 -1.25
CA LEU A 84 -4.92 0.82 -2.54
C LEU A 84 -3.50 1.33 -2.76
N MET A 85 -2.78 1.67 -1.68
CA MET A 85 -1.38 2.07 -1.77
C MET A 85 -0.47 0.92 -2.25
N LEU A 86 -0.90 -0.35 -2.16
CA LEU A 86 -0.16 -1.49 -2.71
C LEU A 86 0.11 -1.37 -4.23
N SER A 87 -0.64 -0.53 -4.97
CA SER A 87 -0.35 -0.24 -6.38
C SER A 87 0.96 0.51 -6.61
N ALA A 88 1.53 1.14 -5.58
CA ALA A 88 2.86 1.75 -5.64
C ALA A 88 4.01 0.73 -5.59
N TRP A 89 3.73 -0.57 -5.36
CA TRP A 89 4.73 -1.64 -5.39
C TRP A 89 4.48 -2.60 -6.55
N GLN A 90 5.46 -2.74 -7.44
CA GLN A 90 5.39 -3.53 -8.67
C GLN A 90 6.62 -4.45 -8.80
N ASP A 91 6.48 -5.63 -9.41
CA ASP A 91 7.64 -6.50 -9.62
C ASP A 91 8.57 -5.97 -10.74
N GLY A 92 9.87 -6.05 -10.51
CA GLY A 92 10.89 -5.70 -11.51
C GLY A 92 11.17 -4.19 -11.65
N VAL A 93 10.88 -3.41 -10.60
CA VAL A 93 11.29 -2.00 -10.48
C VAL A 93 12.78 -1.89 -10.13
N GLY A 94 13.27 -2.79 -9.27
CA GLY A 94 14.65 -2.82 -8.78
C GLY A 94 14.86 -2.13 -7.42
N ASP A 95 16.12 -1.98 -7.04
CA ASP A 95 16.51 -1.61 -5.66
C ASP A 95 16.24 -0.14 -5.29
N GLN A 96 15.84 0.71 -6.25
CA GLN A 96 15.56 2.13 -6.05
C GLN A 96 14.15 2.47 -6.55
N PRO A 97 13.37 3.27 -5.81
CA PRO A 97 12.09 3.74 -6.30
C PRO A 97 12.28 4.66 -7.52
N LEU A 98 11.34 4.57 -8.46
CA LEU A 98 11.30 5.40 -9.67
C LEU A 98 10.16 6.40 -9.56
N GLY A 99 10.36 7.60 -10.10
CA GLY A 99 9.39 8.69 -10.05
C GLY A 99 10.06 10.03 -9.82
N VAL A 100 9.24 11.07 -9.59
CA VAL A 100 9.75 12.43 -9.38
C VAL A 100 10.02 12.66 -7.91
N ASN A 101 11.31 12.73 -7.53
CA ASN A 101 11.70 13.03 -6.15
C ASN A 101 11.81 14.54 -5.94
N PHE A 102 10.70 15.17 -5.55
CA PHE A 102 10.66 16.62 -5.31
C PHE A 102 11.62 17.11 -4.21
N SER A 103 12.13 16.24 -3.34
CA SER A 103 13.12 16.59 -2.32
C SER A 103 14.55 16.74 -2.87
N GLU A 104 14.80 16.35 -4.13
CA GLU A 104 16.10 16.52 -4.81
C GLU A 104 16.22 17.82 -5.62
N PHE A 105 15.13 18.58 -5.78
CA PHE A 105 15.17 19.84 -6.54
C PHE A 105 15.63 21.01 -5.67
N ASP A 106 16.64 21.71 -6.16
CA ASP A 106 16.95 23.06 -5.72
C ASP A 106 15.95 24.03 -6.37
N LEU A 107 15.16 24.72 -5.57
CA LEU A 107 14.15 25.68 -6.04
C LEU A 107 14.76 27.04 -6.42
N ASP A 108 16.02 27.27 -6.09
CA ASP A 108 16.78 28.46 -6.50
C ASP A 108 17.56 28.24 -7.83
N GLU A 109 17.48 27.03 -8.42
CA GLU A 109 18.03 26.71 -9.74
C GLU A 109 17.22 27.32 -10.89
N ASP A 110 17.81 27.43 -12.10
CA ASP A 110 17.11 27.84 -13.31
C ASP A 110 15.84 26.99 -13.54
N PRO A 111 14.64 27.59 -13.61
CA PRO A 111 13.39 26.86 -13.81
C PRO A 111 13.35 25.95 -15.04
N LEU A 112 14.12 26.26 -16.10
CA LEU A 112 14.24 25.38 -17.28
C LEU A 112 15.03 24.11 -16.97
N LEU A 113 16.06 24.19 -16.12
CA LEU A 113 16.83 23.02 -15.69
C LEU A 113 16.00 22.15 -14.74
N VAL A 114 15.26 22.76 -13.81
CA VAL A 114 14.32 22.03 -12.93
C VAL A 114 13.25 21.31 -13.77
N ALA A 115 12.66 21.99 -14.76
CA ALA A 115 11.68 21.39 -15.67
C ALA A 115 12.26 20.21 -16.47
N GLN A 116 13.50 20.31 -16.96
CA GLN A 116 14.17 19.21 -17.66
C GLN A 116 14.39 18.01 -16.72
N LYS A 117 14.86 18.22 -15.48
CA LYS A 117 15.03 17.12 -14.50
C LYS A 117 13.72 16.43 -14.17
N ILE A 118 12.62 17.19 -14.01
CA ILE A 118 11.27 16.63 -13.82
C ILE A 118 10.86 15.77 -15.02
N GLN A 119 11.11 16.24 -16.25
CA GLN A 119 10.81 15.49 -17.48
C GLN A 119 11.62 14.19 -17.57
N ASP A 120 12.91 14.24 -17.26
CA ASP A 120 13.82 13.09 -17.33
C ASP A 120 13.45 12.02 -16.28
N GLN A 121 13.17 12.43 -15.04
CA GLN A 121 12.64 11.53 -14.00
C GLN A 121 11.28 10.93 -14.41
N SER A 122 10.36 11.77 -14.93
CA SER A 122 9.03 11.33 -15.38
C SER A 122 9.07 10.35 -16.55
N ALA A 123 10.06 10.44 -17.44
CA ALA A 123 10.21 9.53 -18.57
C ALA A 123 10.40 8.08 -18.11
N THR A 124 11.06 7.84 -16.97
CA THR A 124 11.24 6.49 -16.40
C THR A 124 9.93 5.84 -15.96
N MET A 125 8.92 6.65 -15.60
CA MET A 125 7.59 6.20 -15.19
C MET A 125 6.69 5.80 -16.36
N GLY A 126 7.07 6.07 -17.61
CA GLY A 126 6.23 5.85 -18.80
C GLY A 126 5.73 4.41 -18.95
N LYS A 127 6.56 3.41 -18.61
CA LYS A 127 6.15 1.99 -18.62
C LYS A 127 5.33 1.57 -17.40
N TRP A 128 5.52 2.24 -16.27
CA TRP A 128 4.93 1.85 -14.98
C TRP A 128 3.55 2.43 -14.77
N LYS A 129 3.31 3.67 -15.20
CA LYS A 129 2.03 4.35 -15.06
C LYS A 129 0.81 3.48 -15.47
N PRO A 130 0.74 2.88 -16.67
CA PRO A 130 -0.41 2.05 -17.04
C PRO A 130 -0.53 0.75 -16.24
N ILE A 131 0.57 0.24 -15.68
CA ILE A 131 0.56 -0.96 -14.81
C ILE A 131 -0.04 -0.59 -13.44
N ILE A 132 0.44 0.51 -12.85
CA ILE A 132 -0.06 1.04 -11.56
C ILE A 132 -1.55 1.41 -11.66
N GLU A 133 -1.97 2.06 -12.75
CA GLU A 133 -3.37 2.44 -12.98
C GLU A 133 -4.29 1.20 -13.12
N ALA A 134 -3.82 0.13 -13.78
CA ALA A 134 -4.57 -1.12 -13.91
C ALA A 134 -4.67 -1.89 -12.57
N ASP A 135 -3.55 -2.06 -11.88
CA ASP A 135 -3.46 -2.71 -10.57
C ASP A 135 -4.25 -1.95 -9.49
N GLN A 136 -4.25 -0.60 -9.52
CA GLN A 136 -5.10 0.19 -8.64
C GLN A 136 -6.59 -0.03 -8.92
N ALA A 137 -7.01 -0.14 -10.19
CA ALA A 137 -8.40 -0.42 -10.55
C ALA A 137 -8.84 -1.85 -10.13
N GLU A 138 -7.93 -2.82 -10.22
CA GLU A 138 -8.13 -4.18 -9.68
C GLU A 138 -8.28 -4.13 -8.15
N LEU A 139 -7.36 -3.50 -7.43
CA LEU A 139 -7.41 -3.34 -5.97
C LEU A 139 -8.66 -2.61 -5.47
N ILE A 140 -9.17 -1.61 -6.22
CA ILE A 140 -10.46 -0.96 -5.93
C ILE A 140 -11.60 -1.99 -6.01
N SER A 141 -11.66 -2.74 -7.12
CA SER A 141 -12.72 -3.73 -7.36
C SER A 141 -12.70 -4.86 -6.32
N GLU A 142 -11.51 -5.35 -5.97
CA GLU A 142 -11.32 -6.36 -4.92
C GLU A 142 -11.73 -5.84 -3.54
N PHE A 143 -11.35 -4.61 -3.18
CA PHE A 143 -11.69 -4.04 -1.87
C PHE A 143 -13.18 -3.76 -1.74
N GLU A 144 -13.85 -3.33 -2.82
CA GLU A 144 -15.31 -3.17 -2.82
C GLU A 144 -16.01 -4.51 -2.54
N LEU A 145 -15.56 -5.61 -3.17
CA LEU A 145 -16.07 -6.96 -2.91
C LEU A 145 -15.83 -7.44 -1.47
N LEU A 146 -14.79 -6.97 -0.78
CA LEU A 146 -14.54 -7.26 0.64
C LEU A 146 -15.46 -6.48 1.59
N THR A 147 -16.21 -5.49 1.10
CA THR A 147 -17.06 -4.59 1.90
C THR A 147 -18.55 -4.63 1.55
N ALA A 148 -18.94 -5.48 0.59
CA ALA A 148 -20.30 -5.63 0.05
C ALA A 148 -21.18 -6.61 0.86
#